data_AF-A0A7V0S4N6-F1
#
_entry.id   AF-A0A7V0S4N6-F1
#
_cell.length_a   1.000
_cell.length_b   1.000
_cell.length_c   1.000
_cell.angle_alpha   90.00
_cell.angle_beta   90.00
_cell.angle_gamma   90.00
#
_symmetry.space_group_name_H-M   'P 1'
#
loop_
_entity.id
_entity.type
_entity.pdbx_description
1 polymer ?
#
loop_
_entity_poly.entity_id
_entity_poly.type
_entity_poly.pdbx_seq_one_letter_code
_entity_poly.pdbx_strand_id
1 'polypeptide(L)'
;MIPLLLSFTTLLGQIDWFGYFESEGDLGGVPDQSIFYGYNKLRLDLDSSPSDNIRISADIIYREYFGQTDLNFLDFLHPDFRPVVPNADMSGWDTLTYIPYPLSDSLFIDNMFLQLHFNLFDLTLGKQQISPGVGYAWNPTDIFNLKDLMDPTYEHTGVTVVRLSFPLGLRTTLSGIIRPANSWDETVQYYQLKSGIRRFDVSAIYSRSRLTLSGFAATTVQTHDLYGFNLEGDLLGAGIRTEIAAHRLDSNKKLQYEYIVSGDYTFKNSLYCLAEYYHNDLGAKTSQTGINDYLFYYSGERKSLN
;
A
#
# COMPACT_ATOMS: atom_id res chain seq x y z
N MET A 1 -16.67 5.62 -51.96
CA MET A 1 -16.14 5.93 -50.62
C MET A 1 -16.87 4.99 -49.65
N ILE A 2 -16.26 3.85 -49.34
CA ILE A 2 -16.85 2.80 -48.51
C ILE A 2 -16.41 3.10 -47.08
N PRO A 3 -17.33 3.24 -46.10
CA PRO A 3 -16.92 3.37 -44.71
C PRO A 3 -16.32 2.04 -44.27
N LEU A 4 -15.04 2.07 -43.94
CA LEU A 4 -14.33 0.97 -43.31
C LEU A 4 -14.81 0.87 -41.86
N LEU A 5 -15.90 0.13 -41.63
CA LEU A 5 -16.27 -0.32 -40.29
C LEU A 5 -15.25 -1.41 -39.91
N LEU A 6 -14.17 -1.00 -39.25
CA LEU A 6 -13.27 -1.92 -38.56
C LEU A 6 -14.07 -2.58 -37.44
N SER A 7 -14.49 -3.82 -37.69
CA SER A 7 -15.04 -4.73 -36.68
C SER A 7 -13.97 -5.01 -35.62
N PHE A 8 -13.98 -4.24 -34.54
CA PHE A 8 -13.19 -4.46 -33.32
C PHE A 8 -13.45 -5.82 -32.64
N THR A 9 -14.43 -6.59 -33.12
CA THR A 9 -14.90 -7.83 -32.49
C THR A 9 -14.03 -9.06 -32.74
N THR A 10 -12.96 -8.95 -33.54
CA THR A 10 -12.07 -10.11 -33.83
C THR A 10 -10.70 -10.04 -33.17
N LEU A 11 -10.39 -8.95 -32.44
CA LEU A 11 -9.06 -8.71 -31.86
C LEU A 11 -9.00 -8.87 -30.34
N LEU A 12 -10.14 -8.96 -29.67
CA LEU A 12 -10.23 -9.26 -28.25
C LEU A 12 -10.61 -10.73 -28.13
N GLY A 13 -9.84 -11.50 -27.35
CA GLY A 13 -10.25 -12.84 -26.95
C GLY A 13 -11.60 -12.78 -26.21
N GLN A 14 -12.14 -13.93 -25.83
CA GLN A 14 -13.30 -13.96 -24.95
C GLN A 14 -13.02 -13.06 -23.72
N ILE A 15 -13.96 -12.15 -23.43
CA ILE A 15 -13.90 -11.29 -22.25
C ILE A 15 -14.65 -12.03 -21.16
N ASP A 16 -13.93 -12.40 -20.10
CA ASP A 16 -14.52 -12.91 -18.88
C ASP A 16 -14.85 -11.72 -17.98
N TRP A 17 -16.06 -11.75 -17.42
CA TRP A 17 -16.50 -10.74 -16.47
C TRP A 17 -17.04 -11.44 -15.22
N PHE A 18 -16.66 -10.91 -14.07
CA PHE A 18 -17.06 -11.42 -12.77
C PHE A 18 -16.98 -10.29 -11.76
N GLY A 19 -17.36 -10.55 -10.52
CA GLY A 19 -17.34 -9.53 -9.49
C GLY A 19 -18.07 -9.99 -8.25
N TYR A 20 -18.18 -9.10 -7.28
CA TYR A 20 -18.90 -9.35 -6.05
C TYR A 20 -19.48 -8.06 -5.48
N PHE A 21 -20.42 -8.27 -4.57
CA PHE A 21 -20.95 -7.23 -3.69
C PHE A 21 -20.54 -7.57 -2.26
N GLU A 22 -20.05 -6.57 -1.54
CA GLU A 22 -19.61 -6.64 -0.15
C GLU A 22 -20.28 -5.52 0.64
N SER A 23 -20.63 -5.80 1.89
CA SER A 23 -21.20 -4.82 2.82
C SER A 23 -20.53 -5.01 4.18
N GLU A 24 -19.98 -3.94 4.71
CA GLU A 24 -19.24 -3.91 5.97
C GLU A 24 -19.81 -2.82 6.88
N GLY A 25 -19.82 -3.08 8.18
CA GLY A 25 -20.24 -2.12 9.21
C GLY A 25 -19.37 -2.23 10.45
N ASP A 26 -18.84 -1.08 10.88
CA ASP A 26 -17.96 -0.90 12.02
C ASP A 26 -18.72 -0.24 13.18
N LEU A 27 -18.57 -0.82 14.37
CA LEU A 27 -19.07 -0.24 15.62
C LEU A 27 -17.88 0.01 16.55
N GLY A 28 -17.65 1.29 16.87
CA GLY A 28 -16.54 1.72 17.71
C GLY A 28 -16.98 2.67 18.84
N GLY A 29 -16.06 2.92 19.75
CA GLY A 29 -16.22 3.93 20.82
C GLY A 29 -15.01 4.85 20.85
N VAL A 30 -15.26 6.15 20.82
CA VAL A 30 -14.29 7.21 21.16
C VAL A 30 -14.70 7.80 22.53
N PRO A 31 -13.83 8.52 23.24
CA PRO A 31 -14.02 8.86 24.66
C PRO A 31 -15.42 9.39 25.06
N ASP A 32 -16.06 10.17 24.19
CA ASP A 32 -17.35 10.82 24.47
C ASP A 32 -18.52 10.35 23.58
N GLN A 33 -18.31 9.39 22.66
CA GLN A 33 -19.37 8.94 21.75
C GLN A 33 -19.14 7.54 21.16
N SER A 34 -20.24 6.86 20.82
CA SER A 34 -20.21 5.67 19.97
C SER A 34 -20.25 6.05 18.50
N ILE A 35 -19.42 5.40 17.70
CA ILE A 35 -19.38 5.59 16.25
C ILE A 35 -19.91 4.34 15.55
N PHE A 36 -20.74 4.57 14.52
CA PHE A 36 -21.18 3.52 13.61
C PHE A 36 -21.08 4.04 12.19
N TYR A 37 -20.25 3.39 11.38
CA TYR A 37 -20.10 3.68 9.97
C TYR A 37 -19.88 2.37 9.23
N GLY A 38 -19.91 2.41 7.90
CA GLY A 38 -19.68 1.25 7.07
C GLY A 38 -19.75 1.62 5.61
N TYR A 39 -19.62 0.63 4.74
CA TYR A 39 -19.74 0.84 3.30
C TYR A 39 -20.32 -0.37 2.58
N ASN A 40 -20.93 -0.10 1.43
CA ASN A 40 -21.24 -1.08 0.41
C ASN A 40 -20.22 -0.96 -0.71
N LYS A 41 -19.74 -2.09 -1.22
CA LYS A 41 -18.74 -2.16 -2.28
C LYS A 41 -19.23 -3.10 -3.37
N LEU A 42 -19.29 -2.58 -4.59
CA LEU A 42 -19.55 -3.34 -5.80
C LEU A 42 -18.28 -3.34 -6.64
N ARG A 43 -17.73 -4.52 -6.89
CA ARG A 43 -16.57 -4.72 -7.76
C ARG A 43 -16.99 -5.47 -9.02
N LEU A 44 -16.53 -4.97 -10.17
CA LEU A 44 -16.65 -5.62 -11.47
C LEU A 44 -15.28 -5.77 -12.09
N ASP A 45 -14.89 -7.00 -12.39
CA ASP A 45 -13.64 -7.38 -13.03
C ASP A 45 -13.90 -7.78 -14.49
N LEU A 46 -12.97 -7.40 -15.37
CA LEU A 46 -12.92 -7.72 -16.79
C LEU A 46 -11.53 -8.28 -17.11
N ASP A 47 -11.46 -9.49 -17.65
CA ASP A 47 -10.22 -10.13 -18.06
C ASP A 47 -10.32 -10.67 -19.48
N SER A 48 -9.25 -10.53 -20.25
CA SER A 48 -9.16 -11.10 -21.59
C SER A 48 -7.73 -11.49 -21.90
N SER A 49 -7.56 -12.67 -22.51
CA SER A 49 -6.29 -13.14 -23.04
C SER A 49 -6.44 -13.43 -24.54
N PRO A 50 -6.29 -12.41 -25.42
CA PRO A 50 -6.42 -12.58 -26.87
C PRO A 50 -5.42 -13.58 -27.48
N SER A 51 -4.30 -13.84 -26.80
CA SER A 51 -3.32 -14.87 -27.14
C SER A 51 -2.53 -15.28 -25.89
N ASP A 52 -1.72 -16.34 -26.01
CA ASP A 52 -0.82 -16.80 -24.92
C ASP A 52 0.21 -15.74 -24.49
N ASN A 53 0.44 -14.71 -25.31
CA ASN A 53 1.44 -13.67 -25.05
C ASN A 53 0.84 -12.35 -24.55
N ILE A 54 -0.49 -12.21 -24.51
CA ILE A 54 -1.17 -10.95 -24.23
C ILE A 54 -2.29 -11.20 -23.22
N ARG A 55 -2.25 -10.50 -22.10
CA ARG A 55 -3.37 -10.41 -21.16
C ARG A 55 -3.74 -8.95 -20.89
N ILE A 56 -5.03 -8.67 -20.87
CA ILE A 56 -5.60 -7.37 -20.57
C ILE A 56 -6.56 -7.58 -19.41
N SER A 57 -6.41 -6.79 -18.35
CA SER A 57 -7.27 -6.87 -17.18
C SER A 57 -7.63 -5.47 -16.71
N ALA A 58 -8.88 -5.29 -16.31
CA ALA A 58 -9.37 -4.08 -15.70
C ALA A 58 -10.44 -4.40 -14.67
N ASP A 59 -10.52 -3.62 -13.60
CA ASP A 59 -11.59 -3.72 -12.64
C ASP A 59 -12.07 -2.32 -12.20
N ILE A 60 -13.34 -2.25 -11.83
CA ILE A 60 -14.02 -1.03 -11.42
C ILE A 60 -14.70 -1.29 -10.08
N ILE A 61 -14.49 -0.38 -9.14
CA ILE A 61 -15.08 -0.44 -7.81
C ILE A 61 -15.96 0.79 -7.60
N TYR A 62 -17.22 0.54 -7.23
CA TYR A 62 -18.10 1.53 -6.63
C TYR A 62 -18.21 1.26 -5.14
N ARG A 63 -17.92 2.26 -4.31
CA ARG A 63 -18.02 2.20 -2.86
C ARG A 63 -18.90 3.34 -2.35
N GLU A 64 -19.90 2.99 -1.57
CA GLU A 64 -20.91 3.88 -0.99
C GLU A 64 -20.89 3.75 0.53
N TYR A 65 -20.58 4.84 1.24
CA TYR A 65 -20.52 4.84 2.69
C TYR A 65 -21.91 5.06 3.31
N PHE A 66 -22.14 4.47 4.49
CA PHE A 66 -23.35 4.67 5.27
C PHE A 66 -23.04 4.83 6.77
N GLY A 67 -24.04 5.25 7.53
CA GLY A 67 -23.88 5.55 8.96
C GLY A 67 -23.30 6.95 9.17
N GLN A 68 -22.31 7.08 10.06
CA GLN A 68 -21.62 8.34 10.33
C GLN A 68 -20.47 8.54 9.34
N THR A 69 -20.70 9.38 8.33
CA THR A 69 -19.71 9.65 7.27
C THR A 69 -18.92 10.94 7.46
N ASP A 70 -19.34 11.82 8.37
CA ASP A 70 -18.60 13.02 8.76
C ASP A 70 -18.01 12.82 10.16
N LEU A 71 -16.73 12.46 10.22
CA LEU A 71 -16.02 12.20 11.47
C LEU A 71 -15.13 13.39 11.85
N ASN A 72 -14.82 13.50 13.14
CA ASN A 72 -13.81 14.43 13.64
C ASN A 72 -12.50 13.68 13.90
N PHE A 73 -11.46 13.99 13.15
CA PHE A 73 -10.14 13.36 13.29
C PHE A 73 -9.59 13.44 14.73
N LEU A 74 -9.87 14.54 15.44
CA LEU A 74 -9.38 14.74 16.81
C LEU A 74 -9.99 13.79 17.84
N ASP A 75 -11.10 13.13 17.53
CA ASP A 75 -11.75 12.17 18.43
C ASP A 75 -10.99 10.82 18.48
N PHE A 76 -10.17 10.54 17.48
CA PHE A 76 -9.30 9.36 17.42
C PHE A 76 -7.95 9.57 18.11
N LEU A 77 -7.69 10.78 18.61
CA LEU A 77 -6.47 11.13 19.34
C LEU A 77 -6.72 11.10 20.86
N HIS A 78 -5.63 11.03 21.63
CA HIS A 78 -5.73 11.15 23.09
C HIS A 78 -6.44 12.47 23.48
N PRO A 79 -7.36 12.50 24.46
CA PRO A 79 -8.13 13.71 24.82
C PRO A 79 -7.27 14.93 25.16
N ASP A 80 -6.11 14.70 25.80
CA ASP A 80 -5.17 15.76 26.16
C ASP A 80 -4.40 16.34 24.95
N PHE A 81 -4.54 15.73 23.78
CA PHE A 81 -3.88 16.15 22.56
C PHE A 81 -4.81 17.04 21.74
N ARG A 82 -4.68 18.36 21.87
CA ARG A 82 -5.44 19.35 21.09
C ARG A 82 -4.49 20.35 20.41
N PRO A 83 -4.44 20.40 19.07
CA PRO A 83 -3.58 21.33 18.36
C PRO A 83 -3.96 22.78 18.65
N VAL A 84 -2.96 23.64 18.75
CA VAL A 84 -3.14 25.09 18.93
C VAL A 84 -2.63 25.79 17.67
N VAL A 85 -3.47 26.63 17.07
CA VAL A 85 -3.20 27.32 15.80
C VAL A 85 -3.37 28.82 15.95
N PRO A 86 -2.70 29.67 15.14
CA PRO A 86 -2.94 31.11 15.19
C PRO A 86 -4.40 31.41 14.83
N ASN A 87 -5.01 32.35 15.54
CA ASN A 87 -6.36 32.82 15.22
C ASN A 87 -6.36 33.44 13.81
N ALA A 88 -7.53 33.49 13.16
CA ALA A 88 -7.67 33.99 11.80
C ALA A 88 -7.14 35.43 11.59
N ASP A 89 -7.10 36.24 12.65
CA ASP A 89 -6.58 37.60 12.66
C ASP A 89 -5.11 37.72 13.13
N MET A 90 -4.45 36.58 13.37
CA MET A 90 -3.08 36.46 13.89
C MET A 90 -2.83 37.17 15.24
N SER A 91 -3.90 37.49 15.99
CA SER A 91 -3.77 38.20 17.27
C SER A 91 -3.55 37.29 18.48
N GLY A 92 -3.75 35.98 18.31
CA GLY A 92 -3.73 35.00 19.39
C GLY A 92 -3.65 33.56 18.88
N TRP A 93 -4.02 32.63 19.75
CA TRP A 93 -3.99 31.19 19.50
C TRP A 93 -5.30 30.51 19.89
N ASP A 94 -5.84 29.70 18.99
CA ASP A 94 -7.08 28.95 19.13
C ASP A 94 -6.74 27.47 19.29
N THR A 95 -7.43 26.81 20.23
CA THR A 95 -7.35 25.36 20.37
C THR A 95 -8.34 24.72 19.40
N LEU A 96 -7.86 23.88 18.49
CA LEU A 96 -8.70 23.16 17.57
C LEU A 96 -9.51 22.09 18.30
N THR A 97 -10.82 22.13 18.09
CA THR A 97 -11.77 21.12 18.58
C THR A 97 -12.31 20.24 17.45
N TYR A 98 -12.07 20.62 16.19
CA TYR A 98 -12.62 19.93 15.03
C TYR A 98 -11.64 19.94 13.85
N ILE A 99 -11.37 18.76 13.30
CA ILE A 99 -10.71 18.56 12.00
C ILE A 99 -11.56 17.56 11.22
N PRO A 100 -12.16 17.95 10.08
CA PRO A 100 -13.07 17.09 9.34
C PRO A 100 -12.33 15.88 8.74
N TYR A 101 -12.91 14.69 8.91
CA TYR A 101 -12.47 13.45 8.30
C TYR A 101 -13.68 12.78 7.60
N PRO A 102 -14.04 13.26 6.40
CA PRO A 102 -15.20 12.76 5.68
C PRO A 102 -14.90 11.41 5.00
N LEU A 103 -15.75 10.42 5.22
CA LEU A 103 -15.83 9.20 4.44
C LEU A 103 -16.70 9.49 3.22
N SER A 104 -16.08 9.49 2.04
CA SER A 104 -16.74 9.90 0.80
C SER A 104 -16.91 8.72 -0.16
N ASP A 105 -18.09 8.63 -0.77
CA ASP A 105 -18.37 7.69 -1.84
C ASP A 105 -17.34 7.81 -2.97
N SER A 106 -17.01 6.68 -3.58
CA SER A 106 -15.98 6.62 -4.60
C SER A 106 -16.35 5.65 -5.72
N LEU A 107 -16.16 6.08 -6.96
CA LEU A 107 -16.15 5.23 -8.15
C LEU A 107 -14.75 5.33 -8.77
N PHE A 108 -14.02 4.23 -8.82
CA PHE A 108 -12.65 4.23 -9.32
C PHE A 108 -12.30 2.92 -10.03
N ILE A 109 -11.32 3.01 -10.93
CA ILE A 109 -10.68 1.85 -11.55
C ILE A 109 -9.62 1.37 -10.56
N ASP A 110 -9.71 0.16 -10.03
CA ASP A 110 -8.69 -0.34 -9.09
C ASP A 110 -7.47 -0.88 -9.84
N ASN A 111 -7.67 -1.66 -10.90
CA ASN A 111 -6.63 -2.08 -11.84
C ASN A 111 -7.04 -1.85 -13.28
N MET A 112 -6.04 -1.56 -14.12
CA MET A 112 -6.16 -1.53 -15.57
C MET A 112 -4.75 -1.68 -16.15
N PHE A 113 -4.44 -2.87 -16.64
CA PHE A 113 -3.12 -3.18 -17.14
C PHE A 113 -3.12 -4.06 -18.39
N LEU A 114 -2.01 -3.97 -19.12
CA LEU A 114 -1.63 -4.83 -20.23
C LEU A 114 -0.38 -5.61 -19.85
N GLN A 115 -0.44 -6.93 -19.95
CA GLN A 115 0.68 -7.85 -19.81
C GLN A 115 1.09 -8.38 -21.18
N LEU A 116 2.39 -8.28 -21.47
CA LEU A 116 3.02 -8.80 -22.68
C LEU A 116 4.15 -9.76 -22.29
N HIS A 117 4.04 -11.01 -22.75
CA HIS A 117 5.02 -12.06 -22.49
C HIS A 117 5.96 -12.22 -23.69
N PHE A 118 7.25 -11.95 -23.49
CA PHE A 118 8.29 -12.18 -24.48
C PHE A 118 9.21 -13.33 -24.04
N ASN A 119 9.99 -13.88 -24.96
CA ASN A 119 10.87 -15.02 -24.69
C ASN A 119 11.89 -14.78 -23.56
N LEU A 120 12.28 -13.51 -23.31
CA LEU A 120 13.34 -13.15 -22.36
C LEU A 120 12.83 -12.34 -21.16
N PHE A 121 11.64 -11.77 -21.24
CA PHE A 121 11.09 -10.90 -20.20
C PHE A 121 9.59 -10.73 -20.35
N ASP A 122 8.95 -10.34 -19.25
CA ASP A 122 7.56 -9.90 -19.22
C ASP A 122 7.51 -8.39 -19.04
N LEU A 123 6.61 -7.73 -19.77
CA LEU A 123 6.31 -6.31 -19.62
C LEU A 123 4.87 -6.16 -19.11
N THR A 124 4.68 -5.40 -18.03
CA THR A 124 3.35 -5.02 -17.54
C THR A 124 3.23 -3.50 -17.51
N LEU A 125 2.22 -2.97 -18.20
CA LEU A 125 1.95 -1.55 -18.35
C LEU A 125 0.60 -1.21 -17.72
N GLY A 126 0.55 -0.19 -16.87
CA GLY A 126 -0.70 0.36 -16.35
C GLY A 126 -0.84 0.20 -14.84
N LYS A 127 -2.08 0.39 -14.35
CA LYS A 127 -2.43 0.31 -12.94
C LYS A 127 -2.55 -1.14 -12.53
N GLN A 128 -1.64 -1.62 -11.69
CA GLN A 128 -1.53 -3.04 -11.32
C GLN A 128 -1.18 -3.17 -9.83
N GLN A 129 -1.66 -4.24 -9.20
CA GLN A 129 -1.27 -4.58 -7.83
C GLN A 129 0.20 -5.01 -7.76
N ILE A 130 0.95 -4.42 -6.83
CA ILE A 130 2.35 -4.75 -6.56
C ILE A 130 2.55 -4.81 -5.06
N SER A 131 2.71 -6.00 -4.49
CA SER A 131 2.93 -6.20 -3.05
C SER A 131 4.21 -7.02 -2.84
N PRO A 132 5.38 -6.36 -2.69
CA PRO A 132 6.67 -7.05 -2.56
C PRO A 132 7.01 -7.47 -1.13
N GLY A 133 6.31 -6.94 -0.13
CA GLY A 133 6.45 -7.33 1.27
C GLY A 133 5.97 -8.76 1.53
N VAL A 134 6.50 -9.38 2.57
CA VAL A 134 6.12 -10.73 3.03
C VAL A 134 5.51 -10.74 4.42
N GLY A 135 5.74 -9.71 5.25
CA GLY A 135 5.20 -9.58 6.60
C GLY A 135 3.67 -9.63 6.65
N TYR A 136 3.14 -10.03 7.80
CA TYR A 136 1.71 -10.22 7.98
C TYR A 136 1.00 -8.91 8.29
N ALA A 137 1.43 -8.18 9.30
CA ALA A 137 0.83 -6.92 9.73
C ALA A 137 1.59 -5.72 9.15
N TRP A 138 2.93 -5.79 9.10
CA TRP A 138 3.75 -4.72 8.54
C TRP A 138 4.63 -5.22 7.38
N ASN A 139 4.76 -4.38 6.35
CA ASN A 139 5.58 -4.66 5.18
C ASN A 139 6.63 -3.55 4.95
N PRO A 140 7.75 -3.54 5.71
CA PRO A 140 8.79 -2.52 5.59
C PRO A 140 9.28 -2.26 4.15
N THR A 141 9.40 -3.30 3.35
CA THR A 141 9.94 -3.19 1.98
C THR A 141 8.90 -2.84 0.91
N ASP A 142 7.62 -2.85 1.26
CA ASP A 142 6.57 -2.36 0.38
C ASP A 142 6.52 -0.83 0.41
N ILE A 143 6.85 -0.20 -0.72
CA ILE A 143 6.77 1.26 -0.91
C ILE A 143 5.55 1.69 -1.73
N PHE A 144 4.76 0.73 -2.20
CA PHE A 144 3.65 0.93 -3.11
C PHE A 144 2.32 0.92 -2.38
N ASN A 145 2.22 0.08 -1.35
CA ASN A 145 1.03 -0.06 -0.54
C ASN A 145 1.31 0.28 0.92
N LEU A 146 0.32 0.91 1.54
CA LEU A 146 0.19 0.97 2.99
C LEU A 146 -0.86 -0.05 3.40
N LYS A 147 -0.50 -0.96 4.29
CA LYS A 147 -1.46 -1.86 4.94
C LYS A 147 -2.15 -1.14 6.09
N ASP A 148 -3.48 -1.17 6.10
CA ASP A 148 -4.27 -0.75 7.26
C ASP A 148 -4.51 -1.97 8.15
N LEU A 149 -4.19 -1.84 9.44
CA LEU A 149 -4.39 -2.90 10.44
C LEU A 149 -5.82 -2.93 10.99
N MET A 150 -6.54 -1.81 10.86
CA MET A 150 -7.91 -1.69 11.33
C MET A 150 -8.92 -2.12 10.28
N ASP A 151 -8.50 -2.28 9.03
CA ASP A 151 -9.32 -2.78 7.93
C ASP A 151 -8.99 -4.26 7.64
N PRO A 152 -9.79 -5.21 8.14
CA PRO A 152 -9.59 -6.64 7.87
C PRO A 152 -9.90 -7.03 6.41
N THR A 153 -10.63 -6.18 5.69
CA THR A 153 -11.02 -6.37 4.29
C THR A 153 -10.06 -5.67 3.32
N TYR A 154 -8.99 -5.06 3.85
CA TYR A 154 -8.03 -4.27 3.09
C TYR A 154 -7.61 -4.98 1.80
N GLU A 155 -7.82 -4.28 0.68
CA GLU A 155 -7.34 -4.69 -0.63
C GLU A 155 -6.17 -3.81 -1.08
N HIS A 156 -5.16 -4.46 -1.67
CA HIS A 156 -4.08 -3.72 -2.31
C HIS A 156 -4.62 -2.97 -3.52
N THR A 157 -4.62 -1.64 -3.44
CA THR A 157 -5.00 -0.84 -4.61
C THR A 157 -3.93 -0.90 -5.69
N GLY A 158 -4.34 -0.86 -6.96
CA GLY A 158 -3.39 -0.88 -8.06
C GLY A 158 -2.51 0.38 -8.09
N VAL A 159 -1.25 0.24 -8.52
CA VAL A 159 -0.33 1.37 -8.75
C VAL A 159 -0.01 1.49 -10.23
N THR A 160 -0.12 2.70 -10.77
CA THR A 160 0.21 2.99 -12.18
C THR A 160 1.71 2.95 -12.39
N VAL A 161 2.20 1.88 -13.01
CA VAL A 161 3.63 1.64 -13.21
C VAL A 161 3.93 1.00 -14.56
N VAL A 162 5.22 0.97 -14.90
CA VAL A 162 5.81 0.09 -15.89
C VAL A 162 6.67 -0.93 -15.16
N ARG A 163 6.40 -2.22 -15.37
CA ARG A 163 7.17 -3.32 -14.79
C ARG A 163 7.81 -4.17 -15.88
N LEU A 164 9.10 -4.40 -15.76
CA LEU A 164 9.85 -5.39 -16.52
C LEU A 164 10.30 -6.51 -15.59
N SER A 165 10.10 -7.76 -15.99
CA SER A 165 10.54 -8.93 -15.22
C SER A 165 11.34 -9.88 -16.10
N PHE A 166 12.57 -10.20 -15.66
CA PHE A 166 13.49 -11.08 -16.35
C PHE A 166 13.62 -12.40 -15.56
N PRO A 167 13.11 -13.53 -16.07
CA PRO A 167 13.37 -14.84 -15.48
C PRO A 167 14.83 -15.23 -15.75
N LEU A 168 15.65 -15.26 -14.69
CA LEU A 168 17.08 -15.60 -14.76
C LEU A 168 17.34 -17.10 -14.51
N GLY A 169 16.31 -17.85 -14.16
CA GLY A 169 16.35 -19.29 -13.90
C GLY A 169 15.02 -19.79 -13.36
N LEU A 170 14.97 -21.07 -12.93
CA LEU A 170 13.72 -21.74 -12.53
C LEU A 170 12.97 -21.05 -11.37
N ARG A 171 13.71 -20.44 -10.44
CA ARG A 171 13.15 -19.77 -9.26
C ARG A 171 13.79 -18.40 -9.01
N THR A 172 14.39 -17.79 -10.02
CA THR A 172 15.09 -16.50 -9.87
C THR A 172 14.58 -15.50 -10.89
N THR A 173 14.14 -14.35 -10.41
CA THR A 173 13.58 -13.27 -11.22
C THR A 173 14.21 -11.94 -10.82
N LEU A 174 14.64 -11.17 -11.82
CA LEU A 174 15.01 -9.77 -11.65
C LEU A 174 13.86 -8.90 -12.18
N SER A 175 13.27 -8.07 -11.34
CA SER A 175 12.24 -7.12 -11.73
C SER A 175 12.71 -5.68 -11.58
N GLY A 176 12.37 -4.84 -12.56
CA GLY A 176 12.45 -3.39 -12.48
C GLY A 176 11.06 -2.78 -12.62
N ILE A 177 10.70 -1.89 -11.70
CA ILE A 177 9.41 -1.23 -11.62
C ILE A 177 9.66 0.28 -11.59
N ILE A 178 8.97 1.00 -12.46
CA ILE A 178 9.07 2.45 -12.58
C ILE A 178 7.67 3.04 -12.44
N ARG A 179 7.52 4.05 -11.57
CA ARG A 179 6.33 4.92 -11.53
C ARG A 179 6.71 6.26 -12.15
N PRO A 180 6.33 6.53 -13.40
CA PRO A 180 6.68 7.78 -14.07
C PRO A 180 6.12 9.00 -13.32
N ALA A 181 6.89 10.08 -13.31
CA ALA A 181 6.50 11.39 -12.77
C ALA A 181 6.92 12.51 -13.74
N ASN A 182 6.78 13.77 -13.32
CA ASN A 182 7.12 14.94 -14.16
C ASN A 182 8.62 15.05 -14.46
N SER A 183 9.47 14.46 -13.62
CA SER A 183 10.93 14.47 -13.76
C SER A 183 11.53 13.11 -13.36
N TRP A 184 12.76 12.83 -13.78
CA TRP A 184 13.47 11.60 -13.40
C TRP A 184 13.73 11.52 -11.89
N ASP A 185 13.96 12.67 -11.25
CA ASP A 185 14.19 12.77 -9.81
C ASP A 185 12.91 12.60 -8.96
N GLU A 186 11.73 12.69 -9.59
CA GLU A 186 10.43 12.38 -8.98
C GLU A 186 9.92 10.99 -9.34
N THR A 187 10.54 10.34 -10.33
CA THR A 187 10.15 9.01 -10.79
C THR A 187 10.56 7.97 -9.75
N VAL A 188 9.59 7.18 -9.28
CA VAL A 188 9.91 6.04 -8.39
C VAL A 188 10.61 4.98 -9.21
N GLN A 189 11.75 4.52 -8.72
CA GLN A 189 12.52 3.42 -9.27
C GLN A 189 12.58 2.32 -8.22
N TYR A 190 12.23 1.10 -8.58
CA TYR A 190 12.23 -0.04 -7.67
C TYR A 190 12.76 -1.27 -8.39
N TYR A 191 13.75 -1.92 -7.80
CA TYR A 191 14.41 -3.09 -8.35
C TYR A 191 14.39 -4.21 -7.32
N GLN A 192 14.07 -5.42 -7.77
CA GLN A 192 14.01 -6.59 -6.91
C GLN A 192 14.66 -7.78 -7.60
N LEU A 193 15.57 -8.43 -6.90
CA LEU A 193 16.05 -9.76 -7.24
C LEU A 193 15.40 -10.75 -6.26
N LYS A 194 14.46 -11.57 -6.74
CA LYS A 194 13.80 -12.62 -5.97
C LYS A 194 14.36 -13.98 -6.37
N SER A 195 14.70 -14.81 -5.39
CA SER A 195 15.20 -16.17 -5.62
C SER A 195 14.67 -17.16 -4.61
N GLY A 196 14.36 -18.38 -5.07
CA GLY A 196 14.00 -19.49 -4.21
C GLY A 196 15.21 -20.36 -3.84
N ILE A 197 15.52 -20.46 -2.54
CA ILE A 197 16.62 -21.25 -2.00
C ILE A 197 16.05 -22.34 -1.09
N ARG A 198 16.01 -23.59 -1.59
CA ARG A 198 15.39 -24.74 -0.90
C ARG A 198 13.94 -24.41 -0.50
N ARG A 199 13.66 -24.38 0.80
CA ARG A 199 12.34 -24.14 1.42
C ARG A 199 12.05 -22.66 1.69
N PHE A 200 12.95 -21.78 1.27
CA PHE A 200 12.84 -20.33 1.46
C PHE A 200 12.75 -19.63 0.12
N ASP A 201 12.00 -18.54 0.09
CA ASP A 201 12.11 -17.50 -0.91
C ASP A 201 12.78 -16.28 -0.26
N VAL A 202 13.73 -15.70 -0.97
CA VAL A 202 14.47 -14.51 -0.54
C VAL A 202 14.39 -13.43 -1.61
N SER A 203 14.41 -12.17 -1.21
CA SER A 203 14.57 -11.08 -2.17
C SER A 203 15.47 -9.96 -1.65
N ALA A 204 16.33 -9.45 -2.53
CA ALA A 204 17.06 -8.21 -2.31
C ALA A 204 16.42 -7.09 -3.11
N ILE A 205 16.25 -5.92 -2.50
CA ILE A 205 15.48 -4.80 -3.01
C ILE A 205 16.32 -3.52 -2.95
N TYR A 206 16.20 -2.70 -3.98
CA TYR A 206 16.61 -1.30 -3.93
C TYR A 206 15.50 -0.44 -4.50
N SER A 207 15.20 0.68 -3.85
CA SER A 207 14.32 1.68 -4.43
C SER A 207 14.80 3.10 -4.18
N ARG A 208 14.39 3.99 -5.08
CA ARG A 208 14.52 5.44 -4.96
C ARG A 208 13.16 6.06 -5.22
N SER A 209 12.70 6.89 -4.28
CA SER A 209 11.41 7.56 -4.33
C SER A 209 11.47 8.93 -3.66
N ARG A 210 10.33 9.61 -3.62
CA ARG A 210 10.12 10.81 -2.81
C ARG A 210 9.24 10.46 -1.62
N LEU A 211 9.73 10.73 -0.42
CA LEU A 211 8.92 10.70 0.80
C LEU A 211 8.33 12.09 1.01
N THR A 212 7.00 12.16 0.95
CA THR A 212 6.23 13.38 1.24
C THR A 212 5.63 13.23 2.64
N LEU A 213 5.88 14.22 3.50
CA LEU A 213 5.31 14.33 4.84
C LEU A 213 4.45 15.59 4.89
N SER A 214 3.12 15.43 4.89
CA SER A 214 2.12 16.49 4.82
C SER A 214 1.68 16.90 6.21
N GLY A 215 2.46 17.80 6.83
CA GLY A 215 2.18 18.28 8.17
C GLY A 215 1.06 19.30 8.16
N PHE A 216 0.57 19.63 9.35
CA PHE A 216 -0.54 20.56 9.54
C PHE A 216 -0.31 21.94 8.90
N ALA A 217 0.93 22.45 8.94
CA ALA A 217 1.29 23.78 8.43
C ALA A 217 2.26 23.76 7.24
N ALA A 218 2.89 22.63 6.96
CA ALA A 218 3.92 22.54 5.93
C ALA A 218 4.08 21.10 5.42
N THR A 219 4.31 20.98 4.12
CA THR A 219 4.71 19.73 3.48
C THR A 219 6.22 19.69 3.33
N THR A 220 6.83 18.58 3.75
CA THR A 220 8.26 18.32 3.52
C THR A 220 8.39 17.20 2.50
N VAL A 221 9.24 17.38 1.49
CA VAL A 221 9.54 16.36 0.48
C VAL A 221 11.03 16.03 0.54
N GLN A 222 11.36 14.75 0.58
CA GLN A 222 12.75 14.29 0.67
C GLN A 222 13.01 13.17 -0.33
N THR A 223 14.23 13.09 -0.87
CA THR A 223 14.66 11.88 -1.57
C THR A 223 14.80 10.76 -0.56
N HIS A 224 14.27 9.60 -0.91
CA HIS A 224 14.29 8.41 -0.09
C HIS A 224 14.87 7.25 -0.89
N ASP A 225 16.04 6.78 -0.47
CA ASP A 225 16.59 5.51 -0.94
C ASP A 225 16.26 4.41 0.09
N LEU A 226 15.82 3.25 -0.38
CA LEU A 226 15.55 2.06 0.44
C LEU A 226 16.39 0.89 -0.05
N TYR A 227 17.03 0.19 0.88
CA TYR A 227 17.69 -1.10 0.65
C TYR A 227 16.97 -2.15 1.46
N GLY A 228 16.36 -3.13 0.77
CA GLY A 228 15.46 -4.10 1.37
C GLY A 228 15.98 -5.53 1.28
N PHE A 229 15.61 -6.35 2.25
CA PHE A 229 15.78 -7.80 2.23
C PHE A 229 14.52 -8.47 2.79
N ASN A 230 13.98 -9.43 2.05
CA ASN A 230 12.86 -10.26 2.49
C ASN A 230 13.28 -11.73 2.51
N LEU A 231 12.75 -12.46 3.49
CA LEU A 231 12.84 -13.91 3.60
C LEU A 231 11.49 -14.44 4.07
N GLU A 232 10.99 -15.45 3.37
CA GLU A 232 9.81 -16.21 3.77
C GLU A 232 10.05 -17.69 3.50
N GLY A 233 9.57 -18.56 4.39
CA GLY A 233 9.56 -19.99 4.15
C GLY A 233 9.07 -20.79 5.34
N ASP A 234 9.21 -22.11 5.24
CA ASP A 234 8.91 -23.04 6.33
C ASP A 234 10.20 -23.48 7.02
N LEU A 235 10.21 -23.54 8.35
CA LEU A 235 11.25 -24.19 9.14
C LEU A 235 10.62 -25.08 10.21
N LEU A 236 10.83 -26.39 10.08
CA LEU A 236 10.35 -27.40 11.03
C LEU A 236 8.82 -27.39 11.20
N GLY A 237 8.07 -27.04 10.14
CA GLY A 237 6.61 -26.97 10.15
C GLY A 237 6.05 -25.64 10.66
N ALA A 238 6.91 -24.67 11.01
CA ALA A 238 6.51 -23.30 11.32
C ALA A 238 6.85 -22.39 10.13
N GLY A 239 5.92 -21.50 9.78
CA GLY A 239 6.21 -20.42 8.85
C GLY A 239 7.13 -19.40 9.51
N ILE A 240 8.11 -18.90 8.76
CA ILE A 240 9.04 -17.84 9.19
C ILE A 240 9.05 -16.76 8.12
N ARG A 241 8.93 -15.52 8.57
CA ARG A 241 9.03 -14.32 7.74
C ARG A 241 9.97 -13.29 8.38
N THR A 242 10.74 -12.61 7.55
CA THR A 242 11.59 -11.50 7.96
C THR A 242 11.68 -10.49 6.83
N GLU A 243 11.51 -9.22 7.16
CA GLU A 243 11.80 -8.09 6.27
C GLU A 243 12.74 -7.14 6.98
N ILE A 244 13.69 -6.59 6.23
CA ILE A 244 14.58 -5.53 6.70
C ILE A 244 14.60 -4.46 5.62
N ALA A 245 14.32 -3.22 5.99
CA ALA A 245 14.44 -2.05 5.15
C ALA A 245 15.39 -1.03 5.80
N ALA A 246 16.42 -0.64 5.08
CA ALA A 246 17.34 0.42 5.47
C ALA A 246 17.06 1.67 4.63
N HIS A 247 16.67 2.73 5.31
CA HIS A 247 16.20 3.99 4.72
C HIS A 247 17.32 5.02 4.79
N ARG A 248 17.59 5.67 3.66
CA ARG A 248 18.43 6.86 3.59
C ARG A 248 17.59 8.02 3.09
N LEU A 249 17.51 9.05 3.92
CA LEU A 249 16.80 10.29 3.61
C LEU A 249 17.82 11.41 3.39
N ASP A 250 17.62 12.27 2.40
CA ASP A 250 18.56 13.37 2.16
C ASP A 250 18.73 14.31 3.36
N SER A 251 17.69 14.47 4.18
CA SER A 251 17.76 15.28 5.41
C SER A 251 18.59 14.63 6.53
N ASN A 252 18.83 13.31 6.46
CA ASN A 252 19.47 12.54 7.52
C ASN A 252 20.54 11.59 6.96
N LYS A 253 21.81 11.89 7.28
CA LYS A 253 22.94 11.06 6.83
C LYS A 253 22.99 9.67 7.48
N LYS A 254 22.29 9.45 8.60
CA LYS A 254 22.24 8.15 9.26
C LYS A 254 21.16 7.29 8.61
N LEU A 255 21.48 6.01 8.40
CA LEU A 255 20.48 5.03 8.01
C LEU A 255 19.48 4.83 9.15
N GLN A 256 18.21 4.80 8.79
CA GLN A 256 17.11 4.43 9.67
C GLN A 256 16.62 3.05 9.25
N TYR A 257 16.23 2.22 10.21
CA TYR A 257 15.85 0.85 9.94
C TYR A 257 14.39 0.59 10.29
N GLU A 258 13.73 -0.13 9.39
CA GLU A 258 12.47 -0.82 9.66
C GLU A 258 12.70 -2.32 9.50
N TYR A 259 12.19 -3.14 10.41
CA TYR A 259 12.28 -4.59 10.23
C TYR A 259 11.16 -5.34 10.94
N ILE A 260 10.79 -6.48 10.37
CA ILE A 260 9.89 -7.44 10.99
C ILE A 260 10.58 -8.79 11.19
N VAL A 261 10.20 -9.47 12.26
CA VAL A 261 10.48 -10.90 12.47
C VAL A 261 9.17 -11.56 12.88
N SER A 262 8.76 -12.56 12.11
CA SER A 262 7.42 -13.13 12.21
C SER A 262 7.50 -14.65 12.11
N GLY A 263 6.62 -15.32 12.86
CA GLY A 263 6.49 -16.76 12.84
C GLY A 263 5.06 -17.20 13.09
N ASP A 264 4.66 -18.27 12.41
CA ASP A 264 3.32 -18.83 12.54
C ASP A 264 3.30 -20.35 12.54
N TYR A 265 2.27 -20.93 13.17
CA TYR A 265 2.09 -22.37 13.28
C TYR A 265 0.62 -22.74 13.36
N THR A 266 0.24 -23.76 12.58
CA THR A 266 -1.08 -24.40 12.64
C THR A 266 -0.99 -25.74 13.35
N PHE A 267 -1.61 -25.83 14.52
CA PHE A 267 -1.67 -27.06 15.31
C PHE A 267 -2.62 -28.09 14.68
N LYS A 268 -2.48 -29.36 15.06
CA LYS A 268 -3.33 -30.46 14.53
C LYS A 268 -4.83 -30.31 14.83
N ASN A 269 -5.19 -29.49 15.82
CA ASN A 269 -6.58 -29.15 16.17
C ASN A 269 -7.08 -27.91 15.40
N SER A 270 -6.37 -27.48 14.36
CA SER A 270 -6.66 -26.31 13.53
C SER A 270 -6.52 -24.96 14.26
N LEU A 271 -6.00 -24.92 15.49
CA LEU A 271 -5.62 -23.66 16.12
C LEU A 271 -4.46 -23.05 15.32
N TYR A 272 -4.60 -21.78 14.96
CA TYR A 272 -3.56 -20.99 14.31
C TYR A 272 -2.98 -19.98 15.28
N CYS A 273 -1.66 -19.87 15.35
CA CYS A 273 -0.97 -18.84 16.09
C CYS A 273 0.01 -18.11 15.19
N LEU A 274 0.01 -16.79 15.25
CA LEU A 274 0.96 -15.91 14.59
C LEU A 274 1.53 -14.93 15.61
N ALA A 275 2.83 -14.72 15.55
CA ALA A 275 3.51 -13.66 16.29
C ALA A 275 4.40 -12.89 15.33
N GLU A 276 4.29 -11.57 15.34
CA GLU A 276 5.11 -10.66 14.54
C GLU A 276 5.65 -9.53 15.43
N TYR A 277 6.95 -9.30 15.36
CA TYR A 277 7.61 -8.16 15.95
C TYR A 277 7.98 -7.18 14.86
N TYR A 278 7.67 -5.89 15.05
CA TYR A 278 8.01 -4.81 14.14
C TYR A 278 8.78 -3.72 14.88
N HIS A 279 9.81 -3.18 14.22
CA HIS A 279 10.62 -2.06 14.69
C HIS A 279 10.68 -0.99 13.59
N ASN A 280 10.61 0.29 13.98
CA ASN A 280 10.66 1.43 13.06
C ASN A 280 11.43 2.63 13.61
N ASP A 281 12.58 2.97 12.99
CA ASP A 281 13.35 4.18 13.35
C ASP A 281 12.79 5.49 12.75
N LEU A 282 11.82 5.43 11.84
CA LEU A 282 11.19 6.61 11.21
C LEU A 282 10.05 7.18 12.07
N GLY A 283 9.56 6.41 13.05
CA GLY A 283 8.58 6.85 14.03
C GLY A 283 9.10 8.00 14.89
N ALA A 284 8.16 8.73 15.51
CA ALA A 284 8.48 9.65 16.58
C ALA A 284 8.93 8.89 17.84
N LYS A 285 9.49 9.60 18.80
CA LYS A 285 9.59 9.08 20.17
C LYS A 285 8.30 9.39 20.89
N THR A 286 7.83 8.49 21.75
CA THR A 286 6.56 8.67 22.49
C THR A 286 6.51 9.99 23.28
N SER A 287 7.64 10.45 23.82
CA SER A 287 7.73 11.72 24.55
C SER A 287 7.77 12.97 23.65
N GLN A 288 7.79 12.80 22.33
CA GLN A 288 7.96 13.85 21.32
C GLN A 288 6.86 13.81 20.24
N THR A 289 5.91 12.87 20.32
CA THR A 289 4.82 12.72 19.35
C THR A 289 3.95 13.99 19.32
N GLY A 290 3.85 14.61 18.15
CA GLY A 290 3.01 15.78 17.89
C GLY A 290 1.92 15.51 16.84
N ILE A 291 1.15 16.55 16.49
CA ILE A 291 0.00 16.43 15.59
C ILE A 291 0.45 15.96 14.21
N ASN A 292 1.60 16.44 13.75
CA ASN A 292 2.17 16.04 12.48
C ASN A 292 2.47 14.54 12.45
N ASP A 293 2.94 13.93 13.55
CA ASP A 293 3.22 12.50 13.58
C ASP A 293 1.93 11.68 13.47
N TYR A 294 0.85 12.13 14.12
CA TYR A 294 -0.49 11.56 13.91
C TYR A 294 -0.97 11.72 12.48
N LEU A 295 -0.85 12.92 11.90
CA LEU A 295 -1.23 13.16 10.51
C LEU A 295 -0.45 12.26 9.55
N PHE A 296 0.87 12.13 9.72
CA PHE A 296 1.71 11.25 8.90
C PHE A 296 1.34 9.78 9.03
N TYR A 297 0.97 9.33 10.24
CA TYR A 297 0.55 7.96 10.47
C TYR A 297 -0.81 7.67 9.81
N TYR A 298 -1.82 8.49 10.08
CA TYR A 298 -3.17 8.30 9.53
C TYR A 298 -3.26 8.56 8.03
N SER A 299 -2.36 9.37 7.46
CA SER A 299 -2.25 9.55 6.01
C SER A 299 -1.46 8.43 5.31
N GLY A 300 -0.83 7.53 6.07
CA GLY A 300 0.01 6.47 5.52
C GLY A 300 1.41 6.89 5.09
N GLU A 301 1.79 8.14 5.34
CA GLU A 301 3.13 8.65 5.06
C GLU A 301 4.18 8.05 6.02
N ARG A 302 3.74 7.53 7.17
CA ARG A 302 4.52 6.69 8.09
C ARG A 302 3.72 5.46 8.51
N LYS A 303 4.43 4.33 8.62
CA LYS A 303 3.84 3.01 8.95
C LYS A 303 3.57 2.80 10.45
N SER A 304 4.22 3.57 11.32
CA SER A 304 3.91 3.63 12.75
C SER A 304 4.19 5.02 13.34
N LEU A 305 3.56 5.27 14.49
CA LEU A 305 3.80 6.47 15.29
C LEU A 305 5.15 6.45 16.02
N ASN A 306 5.54 5.29 16.57
CA ASN A 306 6.79 5.08 17.30
C ASN A 306 7.37 3.69 16.96
#